data_AF-U2DU24-F1
#
_entry.id   AF-U2DU24-F1
#
_cell.length_a   1.000
_cell.length_b   1.000
_cell.length_c   1.000
_cell.angle_alpha   90.00
_cell.angle_beta   90.00
_cell.angle_gamma   90.00
#
_symmetry.space_group_name_H-M   'P 1'
#
loop_
_entity.id
_entity.type
_entity.pdbx_description
1 polymer ?
#
loop_
_entity_poly.entity_id
_entity_poly.type
_entity_poly.pdbx_seq_one_letter_code
_entity_poly.pdbx_strand_id
1 'polypeptide(L)'
;MKPIDFPQSTKVLQRPSTMTDKECASLHVWSDGNQCVSCWEPTFKERLNILFGGKVWLGVLSGKTQPPVFVSGTRVFNKAPFSARCRAFFGLVVESITEAIRTTTRATKQADKQEHFLAGLVIALLAGSLVSPLYGLLLGGCAGLIKEFVDYKGCGMPEILGFVFTLLGAIVGALVAVFLMMLLEVVLPSMLM
;
A
#
# COMPACT_ATOMS: atom_id res chain seq x y z
N MET A 1 -6.58 -16.51 27.38
CA MET A 1 -5.87 -17.47 28.24
C MET A 1 -6.86 -18.05 29.23
N LYS A 2 -6.56 -19.21 29.84
CA LYS A 2 -7.45 -19.80 30.85
C LYS A 2 -6.86 -19.57 32.24
N PRO A 3 -7.66 -19.12 33.23
CA PRO A 3 -7.19 -19.07 34.60
C PRO A 3 -7.01 -20.50 35.11
N ILE A 4 -5.98 -20.72 35.93
CA ILE A 4 -5.69 -22.01 36.55
C ILE A 4 -5.53 -21.83 38.06
N ASP A 5 -5.83 -22.90 38.80
CA ASP A 5 -5.45 -22.96 40.21
C ASP A 5 -3.93 -23.15 40.33
N PHE A 6 -3.36 -22.69 41.45
CA PHE A 6 -1.92 -22.72 41.68
C PHE A 6 -1.62 -22.87 43.18
N PRO A 7 -0.46 -23.44 43.56
CA PRO A 7 -0.20 -23.85 44.94
C PRO A 7 -0.32 -22.74 46.00
N GLN A 8 -0.07 -21.49 45.61
CA GLN A 8 -0.12 -20.32 46.50
C GLN A 8 -1.52 -19.69 46.58
N SER A 9 -2.52 -20.22 45.88
CA SER A 9 -3.89 -19.70 45.90
C SER A 9 -4.48 -19.78 47.32
N THR A 10 -4.99 -18.66 47.83
CA THR A 10 -5.56 -18.57 49.19
C THR A 10 -7.07 -18.31 49.18
N LYS A 11 -7.62 -17.87 48.04
CA LYS A 11 -9.03 -17.48 47.92
C LYS A 11 -9.55 -17.78 46.52
N VAL A 12 -10.85 -18.09 46.44
CA VAL A 12 -11.57 -18.19 45.16
C VAL A 12 -12.56 -17.04 45.06
N LEU A 13 -12.35 -16.16 44.08
CA LEU A 13 -13.28 -15.10 43.75
C LEU A 13 -14.46 -15.71 43.01
N GLN A 14 -15.66 -15.50 43.54
CA GLN A 14 -16.88 -15.96 42.91
C GLN A 14 -17.36 -14.96 41.87
N ARG A 15 -18.02 -15.47 40.84
CA ARG A 15 -18.69 -14.63 39.85
C ARG A 15 -19.77 -13.75 40.51
N PRO A 16 -20.07 -12.58 39.94
CA PRO A 16 -21.26 -11.82 40.31
C PRO A 16 -22.53 -12.67 40.14
N SER A 17 -23.50 -12.52 41.05
CA SER A 17 -24.78 -13.25 40.99
C SER A 17 -25.60 -12.95 39.73
N THR A 18 -25.33 -11.82 39.07
CA THR A 18 -25.99 -11.39 37.83
C THR A 18 -25.42 -12.02 36.57
N MET A 19 -24.31 -12.78 36.66
CA MET A 19 -23.62 -13.36 35.51
C MET A 19 -23.66 -14.89 35.55
N THR A 20 -23.76 -15.50 34.38
CA THR A 20 -23.66 -16.96 34.22
C THR A 20 -22.20 -17.41 34.25
N ASP A 21 -21.96 -18.70 34.52
CA ASP A 21 -20.60 -19.28 34.48
C ASP A 21 -19.92 -19.16 33.11
N LYS A 22 -20.70 -19.04 32.03
CA LYS A 22 -20.17 -18.84 30.69
C LYS A 22 -19.65 -17.43 30.47
N GLU A 23 -20.22 -16.45 31.16
CA GLU A 23 -19.86 -15.03 31.04
C GLU A 23 -18.73 -14.67 32.02
N CYS A 24 -18.77 -15.20 33.24
CA CYS A 24 -17.75 -15.01 34.24
C CYS A 24 -17.61 -16.28 35.09
N ALA A 25 -16.46 -16.96 34.99
CA ALA A 25 -16.13 -18.09 35.84
C ALA A 25 -15.48 -17.62 37.15
N SER A 26 -15.47 -18.49 38.17
CA SER A 26 -14.75 -18.23 39.41
C SER A 26 -13.23 -18.22 39.18
N LEU A 27 -12.51 -17.41 39.96
CA LEU A 27 -11.07 -17.15 39.77
C LEU A 27 -10.28 -17.45 41.04
N HIS A 28 -9.32 -18.36 40.93
CA HIS A 28 -8.37 -18.68 42.00
C HIS A 28 -7.33 -17.57 42.13
N VAL A 29 -7.16 -17.06 43.34
CA VAL A 29 -6.23 -15.96 43.64
C VAL A 29 -5.49 -16.16 44.95
N TRP A 30 -4.28 -15.64 44.98
CA TRP A 30 -3.60 -15.30 46.22
C TRP A 30 -3.91 -13.85 46.57
N SER A 31 -4.19 -13.56 47.84
CA SER A 31 -4.39 -12.19 48.33
C SER A 31 -3.72 -11.96 49.67
N ASP A 32 -3.06 -10.80 49.79
CA ASP A 32 -2.43 -10.27 51.00
C ASP A 32 -3.24 -9.11 51.62
N GLY A 33 -4.47 -8.87 51.13
CA GLY A 33 -5.31 -7.75 51.53
C GLY A 33 -5.08 -6.45 50.75
N ASN A 34 -3.95 -6.31 50.05
CA ASN A 34 -3.65 -5.15 49.20
C ASN A 34 -3.83 -5.45 47.71
N GLN A 35 -3.52 -6.68 47.29
CA GLN A 35 -3.62 -7.11 45.90
C GLN A 35 -4.22 -8.51 45.78
N CYS A 36 -4.58 -8.87 44.55
CA CYS A 36 -4.99 -10.22 44.18
C CYS A 36 -4.15 -10.65 42.98
N VAL A 37 -3.47 -11.79 43.12
CA VAL A 37 -2.64 -12.38 42.06
C VAL A 37 -3.35 -13.61 41.54
N SER A 38 -3.53 -13.68 40.21
CA SER A 38 -4.12 -14.84 39.52
C SER A 38 -3.13 -15.41 38.52
N CYS A 39 -3.17 -16.74 38.33
CA CYS A 39 -2.33 -17.44 37.37
C CYS A 39 -3.12 -17.77 36.11
N TRP A 40 -2.54 -17.51 34.94
CA TRP A 40 -3.16 -17.72 33.64
C TRP A 40 -2.27 -18.56 32.76
N GLU A 41 -2.83 -19.64 32.22
CA GLU A 41 -2.12 -20.48 31.28
C GLU A 41 -2.46 -20.09 29.84
N PRO A 42 -1.46 -19.68 29.03
CA PRO A 42 -1.64 -19.43 27.62
C PRO A 42 -1.72 -20.75 26.84
N THR A 43 -2.66 -20.82 25.91
CA THR A 43 -2.71 -21.91 24.91
C THR A 43 -1.48 -21.87 24.00
N PHE A 44 -1.17 -22.97 23.30
CA PHE A 44 -0.04 -23.00 22.36
C PHE A 44 -0.08 -21.85 21.32
N LYS A 45 -1.26 -21.57 20.76
CA LYS A 45 -1.47 -20.44 19.83
C LYS A 45 -1.19 -19.08 20.49
N GLU A 46 -1.62 -18.89 21.74
CA GLU A 46 -1.32 -17.68 22.50
C GLU A 46 0.17 -17.56 22.82
N ARG A 47 0.86 -18.66 23.17
CA ARG A 47 2.32 -18.67 23.39
C ARG A 47 3.07 -18.17 22.15
N LEU A 48 2.71 -18.65 20.96
CA LEU A 48 3.29 -18.17 19.70
C LEU A 48 2.96 -16.69 19.44
N ASN A 49 1.72 -16.26 19.66
CA ASN A 49 1.34 -14.86 19.48
C ASN A 49 2.05 -13.92 20.46
N ILE A 50 2.31 -14.36 21.69
CA ILE A 50 3.07 -13.60 22.68
C ILE A 50 4.54 -13.57 22.27
N LEU A 51 5.11 -14.71 21.89
CA LEU A 51 6.52 -14.83 21.48
C LEU A 51 6.85 -13.92 20.29
N PHE A 52 6.01 -13.92 19.25
CA PHE A 52 6.27 -13.15 18.02
C PHE A 52 5.59 -11.77 18.00
N GLY A 53 4.47 -11.60 18.71
CA GLY A 53 3.68 -10.36 18.72
C GLY A 53 3.92 -9.47 19.94
N GLY A 54 4.51 -10.00 21.01
CA GLY A 54 4.94 -9.27 22.21
C GLY A 54 3.81 -8.62 23.01
N LYS A 55 2.55 -9.02 22.81
CA LYS A 55 1.37 -8.32 23.36
C LYS A 55 0.50 -9.25 24.17
N VAL A 56 0.15 -8.79 25.38
CA VAL A 56 -0.86 -9.39 26.26
C VAL A 56 -1.90 -8.33 26.57
N TRP A 57 -3.17 -8.70 26.49
CA TRP A 57 -4.30 -7.81 26.75
C TRP A 57 -4.94 -8.19 28.08
N LEU A 58 -5.03 -7.22 28.98
CA LEU A 58 -5.79 -7.31 30.22
C LEU A 58 -7.06 -6.48 30.06
N GLY A 59 -8.21 -7.09 30.29
CA GLY A 59 -9.49 -6.41 30.39
C GLY A 59 -10.00 -6.45 31.82
N VAL A 60 -10.48 -5.31 32.30
CA VAL A 60 -11.09 -5.14 33.62
C VAL A 60 -12.48 -4.57 33.38
N LEU A 61 -13.52 -5.26 33.83
CA LEU A 61 -14.87 -4.75 33.73
C LEU A 61 -15.00 -3.50 34.61
N SER A 62 -15.49 -2.40 34.06
CA SER A 62 -15.66 -1.17 34.83
C SER A 62 -16.74 -1.37 35.93
N GLY A 63 -16.39 -1.14 37.20
CA GLY A 63 -17.27 -1.39 38.35
C GLY A 63 -16.73 -0.80 39.67
N LYS A 64 -17.53 -0.89 40.75
CA LYS A 64 -17.20 -0.30 42.08
C LYS A 64 -16.49 -1.27 43.06
N THR A 65 -16.62 -2.57 42.87
CA THR A 65 -16.00 -3.63 43.70
C THR A 65 -14.93 -4.35 42.89
N GLN A 66 -14.32 -5.43 43.44
CA GLN A 66 -13.37 -6.28 42.72
C GLN A 66 -14.00 -6.80 41.40
N PRO A 67 -13.62 -6.22 40.25
CA PRO A 67 -14.37 -6.41 39.02
C PRO A 67 -13.94 -7.70 38.31
N PRO A 68 -14.82 -8.29 37.48
CA PRO A 68 -14.44 -9.33 36.54
C PRO A 68 -13.26 -8.90 35.66
N VAL A 69 -12.29 -9.79 35.47
CA VAL A 69 -11.11 -9.55 34.64
C VAL A 69 -10.91 -10.67 33.62
N PHE A 70 -10.23 -10.36 32.52
CA PHE A 70 -9.77 -11.37 31.56
C PHE A 70 -8.36 -11.06 31.06
N VAL A 71 -7.61 -12.11 30.73
CA VAL A 71 -6.30 -12.00 30.09
C VAL A 71 -6.29 -12.75 28.75
N SER A 72 -5.79 -12.09 27.70
CA SER A 72 -5.76 -12.65 26.35
C SER A 72 -4.41 -12.44 25.68
N GLY A 73 -3.84 -13.51 25.10
CA GLY A 73 -2.68 -13.43 24.20
C GLY A 73 -3.07 -13.08 22.76
N THR A 74 -4.35 -12.78 22.52
CA THR A 74 -4.88 -12.40 21.20
C THR A 74 -5.50 -11.01 21.26
N ARG A 75 -5.47 -10.28 20.14
CA ARG A 75 -6.10 -8.96 20.05
C ARG A 75 -7.61 -9.07 20.31
N VAL A 76 -8.08 -8.33 21.30
CA VAL A 76 -9.47 -8.36 21.80
C VAL A 76 -10.40 -7.38 21.07
N PHE A 77 -9.85 -6.52 20.22
CA PHE A 77 -10.64 -5.60 19.41
C PHE A 77 -11.12 -6.26 18.13
N ASN A 78 -12.38 -6.00 17.77
CA ASN A 78 -12.92 -6.35 16.47
C ASN A 78 -12.04 -5.75 15.37
N LYS A 79 -11.58 -6.59 14.44
CA LYS A 79 -10.94 -6.08 13.22
C LYS A 79 -12.00 -5.30 12.45
N ALA A 80 -11.62 -4.13 11.93
CA ALA A 80 -12.45 -3.46 10.94
C ALA A 80 -12.79 -4.47 9.83
N PRO A 81 -14.05 -4.49 9.34
CA PRO A 81 -14.45 -5.42 8.30
C PRO A 81 -13.51 -5.27 7.10
N PHE A 82 -13.22 -6.38 6.43
CA PHE A 82 -12.29 -6.41 5.30
C PHE A 82 -12.62 -5.33 4.27
N SER A 83 -13.92 -5.10 4.00
CA SER A 83 -14.42 -4.07 3.09
C SER A 83 -14.08 -2.63 3.52
N ALA A 84 -13.99 -2.34 4.82
CA ALA A 84 -13.57 -1.03 5.31
C ALA A 84 -12.07 -0.81 5.11
N ARG A 85 -11.27 -1.87 5.30
CA ARG A 85 -9.82 -1.82 5.06
C ARG A 85 -9.49 -1.63 3.57
N CYS A 86 -10.19 -2.35 2.70
CA CYS A 86 -10.06 -2.19 1.25
C CYS A 86 -10.47 -0.78 0.80
N ARG A 87 -11.61 -0.27 1.26
CA ARG A 87 -12.04 1.10 0.94
C ARG A 87 -11.01 2.15 1.35
N ALA A 88 -10.44 2.03 2.56
CA ALA A 88 -9.39 2.93 3.02
C ALA A 88 -8.14 2.86 2.13
N PHE A 89 -7.69 1.65 1.77
CA PHE A 89 -6.55 1.47 0.87
C PHE A 89 -6.80 2.09 -0.52
N PHE A 90 -7.95 1.81 -1.13
CA PHE A 90 -8.29 2.37 -2.43
C PHE A 90 -8.46 3.89 -2.38
N GLY A 91 -9.00 4.44 -1.28
CA GLY A 91 -9.05 5.89 -1.06
C GLY A 91 -7.66 6.52 -1.14
N LEU A 92 -6.68 5.96 -0.42
CA LEU A 92 -5.29 6.44 -0.47
C LEU A 92 -4.66 6.35 -1.86
N VAL A 93 -4.91 5.24 -2.59
CA VAL A 93 -4.41 5.07 -3.96
C VAL A 93 -5.02 6.09 -4.91
N VAL A 94 -6.35 6.30 -4.84
CA VAL A 94 -7.05 7.29 -5.67
C VAL A 94 -6.56 8.70 -5.38
N GLU A 95 -6.37 9.06 -4.11
CA GLU A 95 -5.84 10.37 -3.73
C GLU A 95 -4.42 10.58 -4.27
N SER A 96 -3.54 9.58 -4.13
CA SER A 96 -2.18 9.63 -4.66
C SER A 96 -2.16 9.78 -6.19
N ILE A 97 -3.00 9.03 -6.91
CA ILE A 97 -3.10 9.11 -8.37
C ILE A 97 -3.67 10.46 -8.78
N THR A 98 -4.71 10.93 -8.10
CA THR A 98 -5.35 12.22 -8.39
C THR A 98 -4.36 13.37 -8.24
N GLU A 99 -3.51 13.35 -7.21
CA GLU A 99 -2.50 14.38 -7.01
C GLU A 99 -1.37 14.28 -8.05
N ALA A 100 -0.94 13.07 -8.42
CA ALA A 100 0.02 12.85 -9.50
C ALA A 100 -0.52 13.34 -10.87
N ILE A 101 -1.80 13.11 -11.16
CA ILE A 101 -2.45 13.61 -12.38
C ILE A 101 -2.59 15.13 -12.34
N ARG A 102 -2.96 15.71 -11.19
CA ARG A 102 -3.11 17.16 -11.04
C ARG A 102 -1.78 17.89 -11.22
N THR A 103 -0.70 17.35 -10.66
CA THR A 103 0.66 17.87 -10.82
C THR A 103 1.13 17.76 -12.27
N THR A 104 0.91 16.61 -12.91
CA THR A 104 1.24 16.41 -14.33
C THR A 104 0.41 17.30 -15.26
N THR A 105 -0.89 17.46 -15.00
CA THR A 105 -1.80 18.34 -15.78
C THR A 105 -1.44 19.83 -15.64
N ARG A 106 -0.92 20.24 -14.48
CA ARG A 106 -0.41 21.61 -14.31
C ARG A 106 0.90 21.82 -15.06
N ALA A 107 1.77 20.82 -15.08
CA ALA A 107 3.02 20.84 -15.84
C ALA A 107 2.80 20.84 -17.35
N THR A 108 1.80 20.12 -17.88
CA THR A 108 1.47 20.12 -19.33
C THR A 108 0.91 21.44 -19.85
N LYS A 109 0.51 22.35 -18.97
CA LYS A 109 0.00 23.68 -19.34
C LYS A 109 1.13 24.66 -19.73
N GLN A 110 2.39 24.32 -19.44
CA GLN A 110 3.55 25.09 -19.88
C GLN A 110 3.90 24.72 -21.33
N ALA A 111 3.98 25.73 -22.21
CA ALA A 111 4.31 25.55 -23.64
C ALA A 111 5.62 24.75 -23.84
N ASP A 112 6.62 25.00 -22.99
CA ASP A 112 7.90 24.29 -22.95
C ASP A 112 7.74 22.75 -22.88
N LYS A 113 6.83 22.24 -22.03
CA LYS A 113 6.62 20.79 -21.87
C LYS A 113 5.89 20.15 -23.05
N GLN A 114 5.09 20.93 -23.77
CA GLN A 114 4.45 20.48 -25.00
C GLN A 114 5.47 20.33 -26.13
N GLU A 115 6.46 21.22 -26.21
CA GLU A 115 7.56 21.11 -27.17
C GLU A 115 8.40 19.87 -26.91
N HIS A 116 8.70 19.56 -25.64
CA HIS A 116 9.40 18.33 -25.26
C HIS A 116 8.64 17.06 -25.64
N PHE A 117 7.32 17.04 -25.40
CA PHE A 117 6.46 15.93 -25.81
C PHE A 117 6.40 15.78 -27.34
N LEU A 118 6.20 16.88 -28.05
CA LEU A 118 6.11 16.88 -29.51
C LEU A 118 7.42 16.44 -30.16
N ALA A 119 8.57 16.89 -29.63
CA ALA A 119 9.89 16.47 -30.10
C ALA A 119 10.07 14.95 -29.97
N GLY A 120 9.74 14.38 -28.81
CA GLY A 120 9.78 12.93 -28.59
C GLY A 120 8.86 12.16 -29.55
N LEU A 121 7.63 12.66 -29.74
CA LEU A 121 6.65 12.06 -30.64
C LEU A 121 7.12 12.06 -32.09
N VAL A 122 7.63 13.18 -32.60
CA VAL A 122 8.08 13.31 -33.99
C VAL A 122 9.31 12.44 -34.24
N ILE A 123 10.30 12.45 -33.35
CA ILE A 123 11.51 11.62 -33.49
C ILE A 123 11.14 10.14 -33.52
N ALA A 124 10.32 9.68 -32.57
CA ALA A 124 9.94 8.28 -32.49
C ALA A 124 9.01 7.85 -33.62
N LEU A 125 8.12 8.72 -34.11
CA LEU A 125 7.25 8.41 -35.24
C LEU A 125 8.04 8.30 -36.55
N LEU A 126 8.96 9.24 -36.82
CA LEU A 126 9.76 9.24 -38.05
C LEU A 126 10.74 8.06 -38.07
N ALA A 127 11.57 7.92 -37.03
CA ALA A 127 12.51 6.80 -36.95
C ALA A 127 11.78 5.45 -36.78
N GLY A 128 10.64 5.47 -36.09
CA GLY A 128 9.78 4.31 -35.89
C GLY A 128 9.18 3.77 -37.18
N SER A 129 8.65 4.67 -38.02
CA SER A 129 8.04 4.33 -39.31
C SER A 129 9.06 3.94 -40.39
N LEU A 130 10.28 4.49 -40.34
CA LEU A 130 11.33 4.21 -41.33
C LEU A 130 12.13 2.93 -41.07
N VAL A 131 12.29 2.52 -39.80
CA VAL A 131 13.18 1.39 -39.44
C VAL A 131 12.43 0.36 -38.62
N SER A 132 12.05 0.72 -37.38
CA SER A 132 11.22 -0.12 -36.51
C SER A 132 10.70 0.72 -35.34
N PRO A 133 9.49 0.43 -34.82
CA PRO A 133 8.93 1.18 -33.70
C PRO A 133 9.82 1.20 -32.44
N LEU A 134 10.52 0.09 -32.17
CA LEU A 134 11.47 0.02 -31.06
C LEU A 134 12.68 0.95 -31.27
N TYR A 135 13.20 1.03 -32.50
CA TYR A 135 14.29 1.94 -32.83
C TYR A 135 13.87 3.41 -32.68
N GLY A 136 12.63 3.74 -33.08
CA GLY A 136 12.05 5.06 -32.84
C GLY A 136 11.96 5.43 -31.36
N LEU A 137 11.51 4.49 -30.52
CA LEU A 137 11.44 4.69 -29.07
C LEU A 137 12.83 4.93 -28.45
N LEU A 138 13.82 4.12 -28.82
CA LEU A 138 15.19 4.26 -28.33
C LEU A 138 15.80 5.61 -28.73
N LEU A 139 15.61 6.04 -29.99
CA LEU A 139 16.09 7.34 -30.46
C LEU A 139 15.41 8.51 -29.74
N GLY A 140 14.09 8.45 -29.54
CA GLY A 140 13.35 9.47 -28.77
C GLY A 140 13.82 9.56 -27.32
N GLY A 141 14.06 8.41 -26.67
CA GLY A 141 14.62 8.36 -25.31
C GLY A 141 16.05 8.91 -25.23
N CYS A 142 16.92 8.52 -26.16
CA CYS A 142 18.28 9.03 -26.26
C CYS A 142 18.31 10.54 -26.50
N ALA A 143 17.44 11.08 -27.36
CA ALA A 143 17.34 12.51 -27.60
C ALA A 143 16.97 13.29 -26.33
N GLY A 144 16.04 12.75 -25.53
CA GLY A 144 15.71 13.30 -24.21
C GLY A 144 16.91 13.30 -23.26
N LEU A 145 17.64 12.18 -23.15
CA LEU A 145 18.84 12.09 -22.31
C LEU A 145 19.95 13.05 -22.75
N ILE A 146 20.19 13.16 -24.06
CA ILE A 146 21.20 14.06 -24.63
C ILE A 146 20.85 15.51 -24.32
N LYS A 147 19.58 15.90 -24.46
CA LYS A 147 19.14 17.27 -24.13
C LYS A 147 19.41 17.61 -22.66
N GLU A 148 19.02 16.74 -21.73
CA GLU A 148 19.28 16.94 -20.29
C GLU A 148 20.78 17.01 -19.98
N PHE A 149 21.59 16.18 -20.64
CA PHE A 149 23.04 16.18 -20.45
C PHE A 149 23.70 17.46 -20.98
N VAL A 150 23.19 18.02 -22.08
CA VAL A 150 23.64 19.31 -22.63
C VAL A 150 23.26 20.45 -21.68
N ASP A 151 22.05 20.43 -21.11
CA ASP A 151 21.61 21.46 -20.15
C ASP A 151 22.45 21.44 -18.88
N TYR A 152 22.73 20.24 -18.34
CA TYR A 152 23.63 20.03 -17.21
C TYR A 152 25.03 20.65 -17.41
N LYS A 153 25.51 20.72 -18.66
CA LYS A 153 26.86 21.20 -18.99
C LYS A 153 26.98 22.69 -19.25
N GLY A 154 25.91 23.45 -19.50
CA GLY A 154 26.12 24.87 -19.83
C GLY A 154 24.95 25.80 -20.10
N CYS A 155 23.68 25.36 -20.13
CA CYS A 155 22.57 26.26 -20.53
C CYS A 155 21.30 26.20 -19.65
N GLY A 156 21.25 25.40 -18.58
CA GLY A 156 20.08 25.36 -17.69
C GLY A 156 20.23 24.44 -16.48
N MET A 157 19.23 24.43 -15.59
CA MET A 157 19.12 23.41 -14.55
C MET A 157 18.54 22.13 -15.19
N PRO A 158 19.10 20.94 -14.92
CA PRO A 158 18.54 19.70 -15.43
C PRO A 158 17.12 19.52 -14.88
N GLU A 159 16.15 19.35 -15.77
CA GLU A 159 14.74 19.29 -15.42
C GLU A 159 14.18 17.94 -15.84
N ILE A 160 14.19 16.98 -14.90
CA ILE A 160 13.71 15.60 -15.08
C ILE A 160 12.35 15.53 -15.79
N LEU A 161 11.50 16.54 -15.58
CA LEU A 161 10.19 16.64 -16.19
C LEU A 161 10.24 16.80 -17.73
N GLY A 162 11.22 17.54 -18.27
CA GLY A 162 11.47 17.66 -19.70
C GLY A 162 11.77 16.31 -20.35
N PHE A 163 12.71 15.56 -19.79
CA PHE A 163 12.99 14.17 -20.17
C PHE A 163 11.75 13.27 -20.13
N VAL A 164 10.97 13.31 -19.04
CA VAL A 164 9.75 12.50 -18.90
C VAL A 164 8.75 12.81 -20.02
N PHE A 165 8.54 14.09 -20.36
CA PHE A 165 7.65 14.47 -21.46
C PHE A 165 8.17 14.01 -22.83
N THR A 166 9.47 14.11 -23.08
CA THR A 166 10.07 13.57 -24.32
C THR A 166 9.94 12.06 -24.41
N LEU A 167 10.13 11.33 -23.31
CA LEU A 167 9.94 9.88 -23.28
C LEU A 167 8.47 9.47 -23.49
N LEU A 168 7.53 10.17 -22.86
CA LEU A 168 6.09 9.95 -23.08
C LEU A 168 5.69 10.21 -24.53
N GLY A 169 6.21 11.29 -25.13
CA GLY A 169 6.04 11.58 -26.55
C GLY A 169 6.57 10.44 -27.42
N ALA A 170 7.77 9.94 -27.12
CA ALA A 170 8.39 8.85 -27.86
C ALA A 170 7.60 7.53 -27.79
N ILE A 171 7.02 7.21 -26.62
CA ILE A 171 6.13 6.04 -26.46
C ILE A 171 4.89 6.18 -27.34
N VAL A 172 4.22 7.34 -27.31
CA VAL A 172 3.05 7.59 -28.15
C VAL A 172 3.41 7.53 -29.64
N GLY A 173 4.51 8.16 -30.05
CA GLY A 173 5.00 8.13 -31.43
C GLY A 173 5.31 6.71 -31.92
N ALA A 174 5.94 5.88 -31.09
CA ALA A 174 6.22 4.48 -31.41
C ALA A 174 4.93 3.65 -31.55
N LEU A 175 3.93 3.84 -30.68
CA LEU A 175 2.63 3.16 -30.80
C LEU A 175 1.90 3.55 -32.09
N VAL A 176 1.93 4.82 -32.47
CA VAL A 176 1.38 5.28 -33.75
C VAL A 176 2.15 4.66 -34.92
N ALA A 177 3.48 4.56 -34.84
CA ALA A 177 4.28 3.89 -35.87
C ALA A 177 3.94 2.40 -36.02
N VAL A 178 3.73 1.66 -34.92
CA VAL A 178 3.23 0.27 -34.95
C VAL A 178 1.89 0.21 -35.70
N PHE A 179 0.95 1.08 -35.32
CA PHE A 179 -0.36 1.12 -35.94
C PHE A 179 -0.29 1.40 -37.46
N LEU A 180 0.55 2.36 -37.87
CA LEU A 180 0.76 2.68 -39.29
C LEU A 180 1.43 1.55 -40.06
N MET A 181 2.41 0.86 -39.47
CA MET A 181 3.03 -0.32 -40.10
C MET A 181 2.03 -1.45 -40.28
N MET A 182 1.24 -1.76 -39.25
CA MET A 182 0.17 -2.77 -39.38
C MET A 182 -0.84 -2.39 -40.45
N LEU A 183 -1.23 -1.11 -40.52
CA LEU A 183 -2.15 -0.63 -41.55
C LEU A 183 -1.54 -0.77 -42.95
N LEU A 184 -0.26 -0.43 -43.11
CA LEU A 184 0.45 -0.60 -44.39
C LEU A 184 0.54 -2.08 -44.79
N GLU A 185 0.88 -2.96 -43.86
CA GLU A 185 0.96 -4.41 -44.11
C GLU A 185 -0.40 -5.03 -44.45
N VAL A 186 -1.50 -4.53 -43.91
CA VAL A 186 -2.85 -5.01 -44.22
C VAL A 186 -3.36 -4.43 -45.56
N VAL A 187 -3.10 -3.15 -45.82
CA VAL A 187 -3.62 -2.44 -46.99
C VAL A 187 -2.82 -2.76 -48.26
N LEU A 188 -1.49 -2.84 -48.20
CA LEU A 188 -0.63 -3.02 -49.38
C LEU A 188 -0.95 -4.32 -50.15
N PRO A 189 -1.14 -5.50 -49.50
CA PRO A 189 -1.54 -6.72 -50.20
C PRO A 189 -2.95 -6.64 -50.79
N SER A 190 -3.87 -5.92 -50.13
CA SER A 190 -5.25 -5.77 -50.61
C SER A 190 -5.40 -4.86 -51.83
N MET A 191 -4.40 -4.02 -52.13
CA MET A 191 -4.36 -3.17 -53.32
C MET A 191 -3.57 -3.78 -54.49
N LEU A 192 -2.79 -4.84 -54.24
CA LEU A 192 -1.98 -5.56 -55.23
C LEU A 192 -2.65 -6.85 -55.73
N MET A 193 -3.80 -7.23 -55.17
CA MET A 193 -4.72 -8.26 -55.68
C MET A 193 -5.85 -7.63 -56.49
#